data_AF-A0A357CKN0-F1
#
_entry.id   AF-A0A357CKN0-F1
#
_cell.length_a   1.000
_cell.length_b   1.000
_cell.length_c   1.000
_cell.angle_alpha   90.00
_cell.angle_beta   90.00
_cell.angle_gamma   90.00
#
_symmetry.space_group_name_H-M   'P 1'
#
loop_
_entity.id
_entity.type
_entity.pdbx_description
1 polymer ?
#
loop_
_entity_poly.entity_id
_entity_poly.type
_entity_poly.pdbx_seq_one_letter_code
_entity_poly.pdbx_strand_id
1 'polypeptide(L)'
;MSESVKIISPVDGSVYAERPVARDADIEAAVSSARAALPAWRAVSVAERARYVLAFLDALLAMNDDVTVELAWQMGRPVRYGGEKGGVEERVRAMAVLAE
;
A
#
# COMPACT_ATOMS: atom_id res chain seq x y z
N MET A 1 1.00 -3.77 -26.06
CA MET A 1 0.54 -4.29 -24.75
C MET A 1 1.61 -3.93 -23.74
N SER A 2 1.25 -3.55 -22.52
CA SER A 2 2.29 -3.34 -21.50
C SER A 2 2.90 -4.69 -21.12
N GLU A 3 4.21 -4.73 -20.90
CA GLU A 3 4.88 -5.90 -20.34
C GLU A 3 4.27 -6.21 -18.97
N SER A 4 4.04 -7.49 -18.63
CA SER A 4 3.54 -7.89 -17.31
C SER A 4 4.66 -8.52 -16.48
N VAL A 5 4.71 -8.14 -15.20
CA VAL A 5 5.53 -8.84 -14.21
C VAL A 5 4.72 -10.00 -13.65
N LYS A 6 5.32 -11.19 -13.71
CA LYS A 6 4.79 -12.39 -13.07
C LYS A 6 5.37 -12.51 -11.67
N ILE A 7 4.49 -12.57 -10.68
CA ILE A 7 4.85 -12.83 -9.29
C ILE A 7 4.83 -14.34 -9.12
N ILE A 8 6.02 -14.95 -9.08
CA ILE A 8 6.18 -16.38 -8.91
C ILE A 8 6.22 -16.70 -7.41
N SER A 9 5.36 -17.60 -6.96
CA SER A 9 5.32 -17.96 -5.56
C SER A 9 6.56 -18.77 -5.16
N PRO A 10 7.24 -18.44 -4.06
CA PRO A 10 8.29 -19.29 -3.51
C PRO A 10 7.72 -20.54 -2.81
N VAL A 11 6.40 -20.65 -2.64
CA VAL A 11 5.75 -21.79 -1.98
C VAL A 11 5.78 -23.03 -2.88
N ASP A 12 5.46 -22.87 -4.17
CA ASP A 12 5.31 -23.99 -5.11
C ASP A 12 5.84 -23.70 -6.53
N GLY A 13 6.37 -22.49 -6.77
CA GLY A 13 6.87 -22.07 -8.08
C GLY A 13 5.78 -21.69 -9.09
N SER A 14 4.51 -21.63 -8.70
CA SER A 14 3.41 -21.23 -9.57
C SER A 14 3.38 -19.70 -9.79
N VAL A 15 2.71 -19.25 -10.85
CA VAL A 15 2.40 -17.83 -11.04
C VAL A 15 1.25 -17.48 -10.09
N TYR A 16 1.55 -16.72 -9.04
CA TYR A 16 0.54 -16.30 -8.06
C TYR A 16 -0.30 -15.12 -8.57
N ALA A 17 0.36 -14.14 -9.21
CA ALA A 17 -0.30 -12.98 -9.77
C ALA A 17 0.48 -12.41 -10.96
N GLU A 18 -0.22 -11.72 -11.85
CA GLU A 18 0.38 -10.92 -12.92
C GLU A 18 -0.03 -9.45 -12.76
N ARG A 19 0.91 -8.54 -13.01
CA ARG A 19 0.69 -7.09 -12.93
C ARG A 19 1.30 -6.40 -14.14
N PRO A 20 0.56 -5.50 -14.81
CA PRO A 20 1.14 -4.72 -15.91
C PRO A 20 2.21 -3.76 -15.37
N VAL A 21 3.33 -3.65 -16.07
CA VAL A 21 4.30 -2.58 -15.86
C VAL A 21 3.64 -1.27 -16.31
N ALA A 22 3.81 -0.19 -15.54
CA ALA A 22 3.35 1.12 -15.97
C ALA A 22 4.18 1.60 -17.18
N ARG A 23 3.53 2.08 -18.23
CA ARG A 23 4.23 2.73 -19.36
C ARG A 23 4.51 4.19 -18.98
N ASP A 24 5.43 4.82 -19.69
CA ASP A 24 5.76 6.24 -19.50
C ASP A 24 4.52 7.13 -19.51
N ALA A 25 3.57 6.87 -20.41
CA ALA A 25 2.31 7.61 -20.48
C ALA A 25 1.42 7.43 -19.23
N ASP A 26 1.42 6.23 -18.64
CA ASP A 26 0.63 5.94 -17.43
C ASP A 26 1.25 6.65 -16.21
N ILE A 27 2.59 6.69 -16.16
CA ILE A 27 3.35 7.41 -15.12
C ILE A 27 3.13 8.93 -15.25
N GLU A 28 3.24 9.48 -16.46
CA GLU A 28 3.00 10.90 -16.71
C GLU A 28 1.58 11.30 -16.34
N ALA A 29 0.59 10.48 -16.69
CA ALA A 29 -0.80 10.71 -16.30
C ALA A 29 -0.98 10.71 -14.77
N ALA A 30 -0.37 9.76 -14.05
CA ALA A 30 -0.44 9.70 -12.59
C ALA A 30 0.22 10.93 -11.93
N VAL A 31 1.39 11.35 -12.41
CA VAL A 31 2.10 12.53 -11.90
C VAL A 31 1.32 13.82 -12.20
N SER A 32 0.80 13.96 -13.41
CA SER A 32 -0.02 15.11 -13.82
C SER A 32 -1.28 15.23 -12.96
N SER A 33 -1.99 14.11 -12.73
CA SER A 33 -3.14 14.04 -11.83
C SER A 33 -2.79 14.43 -10.39
N ALA A 34 -1.68 13.91 -9.86
CA ALA A 34 -1.21 14.25 -8.51
C ALA A 34 -0.87 15.74 -8.39
N ARG A 35 -0.25 16.35 -9.40
CA ARG A 35 0.05 17.80 -9.45
C ARG A 35 -1.22 18.63 -9.49
N ALA A 36 -2.22 18.22 -10.26
CA ALA A 36 -3.52 18.89 -10.34
C ALA A 36 -4.28 18.83 -9.00
N ALA A 37 -4.18 17.71 -8.26
CA ALA A 37 -4.82 17.54 -6.95
C ALA A 37 -4.08 18.27 -5.81
N LEU A 38 -2.78 18.55 -5.96
CA LEU A 38 -1.93 19.09 -4.90
C LEU A 38 -2.45 20.40 -4.27
N PRO A 39 -2.96 21.42 -5.01
CA PRO A 39 -3.45 22.64 -4.38
C PRO A 39 -4.61 22.38 -3.41
N ALA A 40 -5.58 21.55 -3.81
CA ALA A 40 -6.70 21.19 -2.96
C ALA A 40 -6.25 20.36 -1.76
N TRP A 41 -5.37 19.37 -1.96
CA TRP A 41 -4.84 18.55 -0.87
C TRP A 41 -4.02 19.34 0.14
N ARG A 42 -3.23 20.33 -0.33
CA ARG A 42 -2.44 21.21 0.54
C ARG A 42 -3.33 22.10 1.42
N ALA A 43 -4.52 22.46 0.94
CA ALA A 43 -5.48 23.27 1.70
C ALA A 43 -6.20 22.47 2.81
N VAL A 44 -6.17 21.13 2.77
CA VAL A 44 -6.71 20.28 3.84
C VAL A 44 -5.87 20.48 5.11
N SER A 45 -6.52 20.57 6.28
CA SER A 45 -5.80 20.71 7.55
C SER A 45 -4.96 19.47 7.86
N VAL A 46 -3.91 19.62 8.69
CA VAL A 46 -3.10 18.47 9.12
C VAL A 46 -3.98 17.45 9.86
N ALA A 47 -4.85 17.91 10.76
CA ALA A 47 -5.77 17.05 11.50
C ALA A 47 -6.68 16.21 10.58
N GLU A 48 -7.23 16.81 9.52
CA GLU A 48 -8.03 16.06 8.53
C GLU A 48 -7.20 15.06 7.74
N ARG A 49 -5.96 15.42 7.34
CA ARG A 49 -5.05 14.46 6.68
C ARG A 49 -4.72 13.29 7.59
N ALA A 50 -4.43 13.55 8.87
CA ALA A 50 -4.19 12.52 9.87
C ALA A 50 -5.41 11.60 10.02
N ARG A 51 -6.64 12.15 10.04
CA ARG A 51 -7.88 11.36 10.05
C ARG A 51 -7.99 10.42 8.84
N TYR A 52 -7.66 10.88 7.63
CA TYR A 52 -7.68 10.02 6.44
C TYR A 52 -6.64 8.89 6.53
N VAL A 53 -5.43 9.19 6.99
CA VAL A 53 -4.36 8.20 7.15
C VAL A 53 -4.70 7.17 8.23
N LEU A 54 -5.29 7.59 9.35
CA LEU A 54 -5.73 6.69 10.41
C LEU A 54 -6.89 5.79 9.96
N ALA A 55 -7.84 6.34 9.18
CA ALA A 55 -8.90 5.52 8.59
C ALA A 55 -8.35 4.47 7.60
N PHE A 56 -7.33 4.83 6.81
CA PHE A 56 -6.62 3.88 5.95
C PHE A 56 -5.92 2.79 6.77
N LEU A 57 -5.25 3.16 7.87
CA LEU A 57 -4.63 2.21 8.78
C LEU A 57 -5.66 1.22 9.32
N ASP A 58 -6.80 1.70 9.83
CA ASP A 58 -7.83 0.84 10.40
C ASP A 58 -8.38 -0.14 9.35
N ALA A 59 -8.56 0.31 8.10
CA ALA A 59 -8.95 -0.57 6.99
C ALA A 59 -7.87 -1.63 6.67
N LEU A 60 -6.59 -1.24 6.61
CA LEU A 60 -5.48 -2.16 6.39
C LEU A 60 -5.39 -3.22 7.50
N LEU A 61 -5.57 -2.81 8.76
CA LEU A 61 -5.54 -3.71 9.92
C LEU A 61 -6.71 -4.69 9.91
N ALA A 62 -7.88 -4.27 9.43
CA ALA A 62 -9.04 -5.15 9.27
C ALA A 62 -8.81 -6.25 8.21
N MET A 63 -7.92 -6.00 7.24
CA MET A 63 -7.55 -6.95 6.17
C MET A 63 -6.33 -7.81 6.53
N ASN A 64 -5.80 -7.70 7.75
CA ASN A 64 -4.50 -8.27 8.09
C ASN A 64 -4.44 -9.80 7.92
N ASP A 65 -5.53 -10.52 8.15
CA ASP A 65 -5.57 -11.99 8.01
C ASP A 65 -5.41 -12.40 6.54
N ASP A 66 -6.07 -11.69 5.62
CA ASP A 66 -5.92 -11.90 4.18
C ASP A 66 -4.52 -11.52 3.71
N VAL A 67 -4.04 -10.33 4.09
CA VAL A 67 -2.70 -9.83 3.74
C VAL A 67 -1.60 -10.78 4.23
N THR A 68 -1.76 -11.41 5.40
CA THR A 68 -0.80 -12.38 5.94
C THR A 68 -0.61 -13.55 4.98
N VAL A 69 -1.71 -14.09 4.45
CA VAL A 69 -1.68 -15.20 3.51
C VAL A 69 -1.11 -14.75 2.16
N GLU A 70 -1.52 -13.59 1.67
CA GLU A 70 -0.99 -13.03 0.41
C GLU A 70 0.52 -12.82 0.45
N LEU A 71 1.08 -12.32 1.56
CA LEU A 71 2.53 -12.14 1.71
C LEU A 71 3.28 -13.49 1.74
N ALA A 72 2.69 -14.53 2.34
CA ALA A 72 3.29 -15.86 2.30
C ALA A 72 3.39 -16.37 0.85
N TRP A 73 2.34 -16.20 0.06
CA TRP A 73 2.33 -16.61 -1.34
C TRP A 73 3.22 -15.74 -2.23
N GLN A 74 3.31 -14.43 -1.99
CA GLN A 74 4.07 -13.52 -2.85
C GLN A 74 5.57 -13.52 -2.56
N MET A 75 5.97 -13.64 -1.30
CA MET A 75 7.37 -13.46 -0.89
C MET A 75 7.86 -14.47 0.15
N GLY A 76 7.08 -15.51 0.45
CA GLY A 76 7.52 -16.61 1.32
C GLY A 76 7.58 -16.26 2.80
N ARG A 77 6.99 -15.13 3.22
CA ARG A 77 6.93 -14.74 4.64
C ARG A 77 6.06 -15.75 5.41
N PRO A 78 6.59 -16.47 6.40
CA PRO A 78 5.78 -17.45 7.14
C PRO A 78 4.62 -16.77 7.87
N VAL A 79 3.41 -17.33 7.74
CA VAL A 79 2.16 -16.77 8.32
C VAL A 79 2.21 -16.55 9.82
N ARG A 80 3.05 -17.30 10.55
CA ARG A 80 3.27 -17.13 12.00
C ARG A 80 3.75 -15.73 12.40
N TYR A 81 4.30 -14.96 11.45
CA TYR A 81 4.76 -13.58 11.67
C TYR A 81 3.67 -12.53 11.40
N GLY A 82 2.44 -12.94 11.04
CA GLY A 82 1.34 -12.06 10.69
C GLY A 82 1.61 -11.18 9.47
N GLY A 83 0.70 -10.24 9.21
CA GLY A 83 0.75 -9.29 8.11
C GLY A 83 1.43 -7.97 8.49
N GLU A 84 0.96 -6.87 7.89
CA GLU A 84 1.51 -5.52 8.03
C GLU A 84 0.85 -4.73 9.17
N LYS A 85 0.80 -5.33 10.38
CA LYS A 85 0.23 -4.68 11.56
C LYS A 85 1.26 -3.95 12.41
N GLY A 86 2.17 -4.67 13.06
CA GLY A 86 3.03 -4.13 14.14
C GLY A 86 3.71 -2.79 13.83
N GLY A 87 4.79 -2.82 13.04
CA GLY A 87 5.57 -1.61 12.77
C GLY A 87 4.85 -0.56 11.91
N VAL A 88 3.85 -0.97 11.12
CA VAL A 88 3.05 -0.03 10.32
C VAL A 88 2.12 0.77 11.22
N GLU A 89 1.35 0.09 12.08
CA GLU A 89 0.45 0.72 13.05
C GLU A 89 1.20 1.68 13.97
N GLU A 90 2.31 1.22 14.55
CA GLU A 90 3.13 2.05 15.45
C GLU A 90 3.59 3.34 14.76
N ARG A 91 4.22 3.23 13.58
CA ARG A 91 4.74 4.39 12.86
C ARG A 91 3.65 5.32 12.38
N VAL A 92 2.53 4.80 11.87
CA VAL A 92 1.43 5.62 11.38
C VAL A 92 0.79 6.40 12.53
N ARG A 93 0.50 5.73 13.67
CA ARG A 93 -0.06 6.41 14.85
C ARG A 93 0.92 7.44 15.42
N ALA A 94 2.21 7.11 15.50
CA ALA A 94 3.23 8.05 15.97
C ALA A 94 3.35 9.28 15.06
N MET A 95 3.40 9.10 13.74
CA MET A 95 3.48 10.22 12.79
C MET A 95 2.23 11.09 12.81
N ALA A 96 1.05 10.49 13.01
CA ALA A 96 -0.20 11.26 13.12
C ALA A 96 -0.16 12.21 14.34
N VAL A 97 0.38 11.76 15.47
CA VAL A 97 0.55 12.59 16.68
C VAL A 97 1.61 13.67 16.49
N LEU A 98 2.76 13.34 15.87
CA LEU A 98 3.85 14.30 15.65
C LEU A 98 3.55 15.37 14.60
N ALA A 99 2.49 15.21 13.80
CA ALA A 99 2.13 16.15 12.76
C ALA A 99 1.38 17.39 13.29
N GLU A 100 0.78 17.30 14.48
CA GLU A 100 0.11 18.41 15.17
C GLU A 100 1.10 19.28 15.98
#